data_AF-A0A6V8PDS7-F1
#
_entry.id   AF-A0A6V8PDS7-F1
#
_cell.length_a   1.000
_cell.length_b   1.000
_cell.length_c   1.000
_cell.angle_alpha   90.00
_cell.angle_beta   90.00
_cell.angle_gamma   90.00
#
_symmetry.space_group_name_H-M   'P 1'
#
loop_
_entity.id
_entity.type
_entity.pdbx_description
1 polymer ?
#
loop_
_entity_poly.entity_id
_entity_poly.type
_entity_poly.pdbx_seq_one_letter_code
_entity_poly.pdbx_strand_id
1 'polypeptide(L)'
;MKAALLAEGLPVGPYLWFTGAKWLSDKELLATQIEKELGFPCFVKPANLGSSVGISKAYHYEGLLNAVAEALIYDRRILVEKFLPGREIECSVL
;
A
#
# COMPACT_ATOMS: atom_id res chain seq x y z
N MET A 1 -3.09 -11.92 -2.49
CA MET A 1 -2.53 -12.05 -3.85
C MET A 1 -1.01 -11.88 -3.88
N LYS A 2 -0.45 -10.71 -3.50
CA LYS A 2 1.01 -10.45 -3.58
C LYS A 2 1.91 -11.55 -2.98
N ALA A 3 1.60 -12.00 -1.77
CA ALA A 3 2.37 -13.07 -1.13
C ALA A 3 2.36 -14.39 -1.92
N ALA A 4 1.24 -14.73 -2.58
CA ALA A 4 1.16 -15.91 -3.44
C ALA A 4 2.00 -15.73 -4.72
N LEU A 5 1.93 -14.56 -5.36
CA LEU A 5 2.77 -14.26 -6.54
C LEU A 5 4.27 -14.36 -6.21
N LEU A 6 4.68 -13.81 -5.06
CA LEU A 6 6.05 -13.91 -4.59
C LEU A 6 6.49 -15.35 -4.30
N ALA A 7 5.60 -16.17 -3.73
CA ALA A 7 5.89 -17.58 -3.46
C ALA A 7 6.17 -18.38 -4.75
N GLU A 8 5.53 -17.98 -5.85
CA GLU A 8 5.76 -18.55 -7.19
C GLU A 8 6.92 -17.87 -7.96
N GLY A 9 7.69 -17.00 -7.30
CA GLY A 9 8.84 -16.32 -7.91
C GLY A 9 8.48 -15.20 -8.89
N LEU A 10 7.22 -14.78 -8.96
CA LEU A 10 6.82 -13.65 -9.79
C LEU A 10 7.24 -12.33 -9.14
N PRO A 11 7.82 -11.39 -9.91
CA PRO A 11 8.25 -10.11 -9.38
C PRO A 11 7.04 -9.28 -8.93
N VAL A 12 7.11 -8.76 -7.70
CA VAL A 12 6.12 -7.84 -7.15
C VAL A 12 6.83 -6.58 -6.67
N GLY A 13 6.25 -5.42 -6.97
CA GLY A 13 6.78 -4.14 -6.49
C GLY A 13 6.87 -4.08 -4.96
N PRO A 14 7.84 -3.34 -4.38
CA PRO A 14 8.00 -3.20 -2.94
C PRO A 14 6.71 -2.75 -2.26
N TYR A 15 6.35 -3.43 -1.17
CA TYR A 15 5.14 -3.13 -0.41
C TYR A 15 5.33 -3.41 1.07
N LEU A 16 4.52 -2.74 1.88
CA LEU A 16 4.30 -3.05 3.29
C LEU A 16 2.81 -3.22 3.53
N TRP A 17 2.46 -3.99 4.54
CA TRP A 17 1.06 -4.12 4.98
C TRP A 17 0.99 -4.15 6.49
N PHE A 18 -0.13 -3.68 7.03
CA PHE A 18 -0.38 -3.67 8.46
C PHE A 18 -1.89 -3.68 8.74
N THR A 19 -2.24 -3.95 9.99
CA THR A 19 -3.63 -3.85 10.46
C THR A 19 -3.91 -2.47 11.03
N GLY A 20 -5.17 -2.04 11.02
CA GLY A 20 -5.60 -0.80 11.68
C GLY A 20 -5.27 -0.80 13.17
N ALA A 21 -5.36 -1.96 13.83
CA ALA A 21 -4.95 -2.09 15.23
C ALA A 21 -3.45 -1.77 15.41
N LYS A 22 -2.58 -2.28 14.54
CA LYS A 22 -1.14 -2.00 14.57
C LYS A 22 -0.84 -0.54 14.21
N TRP A 23 -1.61 0.05 13.29
CA TRP A 23 -1.51 1.48 12.97
C TRP A 23 -1.86 2.37 14.17
N LEU A 24 -2.88 2.01 14.94
CA LEU A 24 -3.27 2.75 16.14
C LEU A 24 -2.24 2.64 17.27
N SER A 25 -1.56 1.49 17.40
CA SER A 25 -0.57 1.28 18.46
C SER A 25 0.81 1.83 18.12
N ASP A 26 1.23 1.79 16.85
CA ASP A 26 2.61 2.03 16.43
C ASP A 26 2.70 2.90 15.17
N LYS A 27 1.86 3.94 15.11
CA LYS A 27 1.71 4.83 13.94
C LYS A 27 3.05 5.39 13.46
N GLU A 28 3.83 5.98 14.36
CA GLU A 28 5.08 6.67 14.03
C GLU A 28 6.11 5.68 13.48
N LEU A 29 6.23 4.50 14.12
CA LEU A 29 7.13 3.43 13.67
C LEU A 29 6.78 2.99 12.24
N LEU A 30 5.50 2.73 11.97
CA LEU A 30 5.05 2.31 10.65
C LEU A 30 5.25 3.40 9.59
N ALA A 31 4.96 4.66 9.92
CA ALA A 31 5.14 5.77 8.99
C ALA A 31 6.61 5.97 8.63
N THR A 32 7.52 5.92 9.62
CA THR A 32 8.98 5.95 9.37
C THR A 32 9.45 4.75 8.57
N GLN A 33 8.92 3.55 8.84
CA GLN A 33 9.26 2.36 8.07
C GLN A 33 8.85 2.49 6.59
N ILE A 34 7.63 2.98 6.33
CA ILE A 34 7.11 3.24 4.99
C ILE A 34 7.99 4.26 4.26
N GLU A 35 8.33 5.37 4.90
CA GLU A 35 9.19 6.40 4.32
C GLU A 35 10.57 5.84 3.96
N LYS A 36 11.16 5.03 4.85
CA LYS A 36 12.49 4.45 4.63
C LYS A 36 12.52 3.38 3.53
N GLU A 37 11.53 2.49 3.50
CA GLU A 37 11.53 1.32 2.61
C GLU A 37 10.88 1.59 1.26
N LEU A 38 9.78 2.36 1.24
CA LEU A 38 9.00 2.64 0.03
C LEU A 38 9.30 4.03 -0.54
N GLY A 39 9.54 5.01 0.33
CA GLY A 39 9.71 6.40 -0.05
C GLY A 39 8.43 7.05 -0.57
N PHE A 40 8.57 8.26 -1.10
CA PHE A 40 7.48 9.00 -1.72
C PHE A 40 7.72 9.26 -3.23
N PRO A 41 6.66 9.26 -4.06
CA PRO A 41 5.29 8.95 -3.66
C PRO A 41 5.07 7.46 -3.41
N CYS A 42 4.05 7.14 -2.62
CA CYS A 42 3.57 5.76 -2.41
C CYS A 42 2.04 5.72 -2.52
N PHE A 43 1.49 4.54 -2.80
CA PHE A 43 0.05 4.30 -2.82
C PHE A 43 -0.39 3.62 -1.54
N VAL A 44 -1.45 4.11 -0.93
CA VAL A 44 -2.13 3.50 0.21
C VAL A 44 -3.45 2.91 -0.27
N LYS A 45 -3.73 1.65 0.08
CA LYS A 45 -4.87 0.87 -0.42
C LYS A 45 -5.52 0.03 0.68
N PRO A 46 -6.86 -0.11 0.71
CA PRO A 46 -7.53 -1.14 1.49
C PRO A 46 -7.23 -2.51 0.87
N ALA A 47 -6.85 -3.50 1.67
CA ALA A 47 -6.34 -4.77 1.15
C ALA A 47 -7.40 -5.65 0.45
N ASN A 48 -8.69 -5.45 0.77
CA ASN A 48 -9.80 -6.27 0.31
C ASN A 48 -10.74 -5.56 -0.68
N LEU A 49 -10.42 -4.34 -1.11
CA LEU A 49 -11.22 -3.61 -2.10
C LEU A 49 -10.51 -3.51 -3.44
N GLY A 50 -11.30 -3.30 -4.50
CA GLY A 50 -10.80 -3.09 -5.86
C GLY A 50 -10.04 -1.76 -6.01
N SER A 51 -9.50 -1.55 -7.22
CA SER A 51 -8.52 -0.52 -7.59
C SER A 51 -8.98 0.94 -7.54
N SER A 52 -10.06 1.28 -6.81
CA SER A 52 -10.63 2.63 -6.85
C SER A 52 -11.11 3.17 -5.50
N VAL A 53 -11.71 2.34 -4.64
CA VAL A 53 -12.30 2.83 -3.37
C VAL A 53 -11.24 2.85 -2.28
N GLY A 54 -11.04 4.02 -1.65
CA GLY A 54 -10.11 4.21 -0.54
C GLY A 54 -8.63 4.18 -0.93
N ILE A 55 -8.30 4.33 -2.22
CA ILE A 55 -6.94 4.35 -2.72
C ILE A 55 -6.44 5.79 -2.88
N SER A 56 -5.32 6.09 -2.21
CA SER A 56 -4.75 7.44 -2.21
C SER A 56 -3.24 7.40 -2.49
N LYS A 57 -2.75 8.35 -3.30
CA LYS A 57 -1.32 8.52 -3.58
C LYS A 57 -0.74 9.58 -2.65
N ALA A 58 0.13 9.16 -1.74
CA ALA A 58 0.80 10.03 -0.79
C ALA A 58 2.12 10.53 -1.36
N TYR A 59 2.32 11.86 -1.37
CA TYR A 59 3.53 12.51 -1.88
C TYR A 59 4.52 12.90 -0.78
N HIS A 60 4.10 12.85 0.47
CA HIS A 60 4.88 13.25 1.65
C HIS A 60 4.27 12.61 2.90
N TYR A 61 4.96 12.77 4.03
CA TYR A 61 4.60 12.18 5.32
C TYR A 61 3.16 12.49 5.76
N GLU A 62 2.73 13.77 5.76
CA GLU A 62 1.36 14.12 6.14
C GLU A 62 0.32 13.50 5.19
N GLY A 63 0.63 13.46 3.89
CA GLY A 63 -0.21 12.81 2.88
C GLY A 63 -0.37 11.31 3.15
N LEU A 64 0.68 10.65 3.64
CA LEU A 64 0.62 9.25 4.06
C LEU A 64 -0.33 9.06 5.24
N LEU A 65 -0.23 9.90 6.26
CA LEU A 65 -1.10 9.78 7.45
C LEU A 65 -2.58 9.93 7.08
N ASN A 66 -2.90 10.92 6.23
CA ASN A 66 -4.25 11.16 5.75
C ASN A 66 -4.75 10.00 4.88
N ALA A 67 -3.93 9.51 3.96
CA ALA A 67 -4.26 8.40 3.08
C ALA A 67 -4.51 7.09 3.86
N VAL A 68 -3.74 6.82 4.92
CA VAL A 68 -3.97 5.65 5.78
C VAL A 68 -5.25 5.82 6.59
N ALA A 69 -5.51 7.01 7.15
CA ALA A 69 -6.76 7.27 7.86
C ALA A 69 -7.99 7.05 6.97
N GLU A 70 -7.93 7.52 5.73
CA GLU A 70 -8.98 7.31 4.73
C GLU A 70 -9.16 5.82 4.39
N ALA A 71 -8.06 5.12 4.07
CA ALA A 71 -8.13 3.71 3.71
C ALA A 71 -8.69 2.83 4.85
N LEU A 72 -8.43 3.21 6.12
CA LEU A 72 -8.93 2.52 7.31
C LEU A 72 -10.44 2.63 7.52
N ILE A 73 -11.12 3.59 6.86
CA ILE A 73 -12.59 3.66 6.84
C ILE A 73 -13.15 2.43 6.13
N TYR A 74 -12.41 1.91 5.14
CA TYR A 74 -12.89 0.88 4.23
C TYR A 74 -12.39 -0.53 4.57
N ASP A 75 -11.21 -0.66 5.18
CA ASP A 75 -10.65 -1.96 5.56
C ASP A 75 -9.77 -1.87 6.81
N ARG A 76 -9.76 -2.95 7.58
CA ARG A 76 -8.86 -3.11 8.74
C ARG A 76 -7.46 -3.54 8.35
N ARG A 77 -7.22 -3.89 7.09
CA ARG A 77 -5.90 -4.22 6.55
C ARG A 77 -5.54 -3.24 5.46
N ILE A 78 -4.40 -2.58 5.64
CA ILE A 78 -3.89 -1.58 4.71
C ILE A 78 -2.64 -2.10 4.03
N LEU A 79 -2.56 -1.85 2.74
CA LEU A 79 -1.40 -2.11 1.90
C LEU A 79 -0.82 -0.77 1.46
N VAL A 80 0.49 -0.61 1.60
CA VAL A 80 1.22 0.54 1.08
C VAL A 80 2.24 0.06 0.05
N GLU A 81 2.27 0.68 -1.11
CA GLU A 81 3.10 0.28 -2.25
C GLU A 81 3.97 1.43 -2.72
N LYS A 82 5.21 1.13 -3.08
CA LYS A 82 6.10 2.11 -3.72
C LYS A 82 5.52 2.55 -5.06
N PHE A 83 5.58 3.85 -5.37
CA PHE A 83 5.30 4.32 -6.72
C PHE A 83 6.41 3.86 -7.67
N LEU A 84 6.01 3.16 -8.74
CA LEU A 84 6.92 2.72 -9.80
C LEU A 84 6.53 3.44 -11.09
N PRO A 85 7.34 4.39 -11.59
CA PRO A 85 7.08 5.01 -12.88
C PRO A 85 7.29 3.98 -13.99
N GLY A 86 6.29 3.82 -14.86
CA GLY A 86 6.35 2.84 -15.93
C GLY A 86 5.10 2.83 -16.78
N ARG A 87 5.10 1.94 -17.78
CA ARG A 87 3.90 1.65 -18.58
C ARG A 87 3.08 0.58 -17.87
N GLU A 88 1.79 0.80 -17.75
CA GLU A 88 0.84 -0.24 -17.38
C GLU A 88 0.56 -1.11 -18.60
N ILE A 89 0.74 -2.42 -18.45
CA ILE A 89 0.58 -3.41 -19.51
C ILE A 89 -0.34 -4.50 -18.99
N GLU A 90 -1.44 -4.75 -19.70
CA GLU A 90 -2.42 -5.77 -19.36
C GLU A 90 -2.39 -6.89 -20.41
N CYS A 91 -2.61 -8.14 -19.98
CA CYS A 91 -2.61 -9.32 -20.85
C CYS A 91 -3.76 -10.25 -20.46
N SER A 92 -4.61 -10.59 -21.42
CA SER A 92 -5.71 -11.54 -21.23
C SER A 92 -5.19 -12.97 -21.27
N VAL A 93 -5.73 -13.82 -20.39
CA VAL A 93 -5.48 -15.27 -20.35
C VAL A 93 -6.82 -15.99 -20.47
N LEU A 94 -6.88 -17.06 -21.28
CA LEU A 94 -8.06 -17.92 -21.49
C LEU A 94 -7.76 -19.34 -21.04
#